data_AF-A0A1B8Y2V8-F1
#
_entry.id   AF-A0A1B8Y2V8-F1
#
_cell.length_a   1.000
_cell.length_b   1.000
_cell.length_c   1.000
_cell.angle_alpha   90.00
_cell.angle_beta   90.00
_cell.angle_gamma   90.00
#
_symmetry.space_group_name_H-M   'P 1'
#
loop_
_entity.id
_entity.type
_entity.pdbx_description
1 polymer ?
#
loop_
_entity_poly.entity_id
_entity_poly.type
_entity_poly.pdbx_seq_one_letter_code
_entity_poly.pdbx_strand_id
1 'polypeptide(L)'
;KNYDYSPSMIHIIGHSLGAHVAGEAGKRVPGIARISGLDPAGPLFQNTPPEVRLDPTDADFVDAIHTDTSPLIPKIGLGMAQSVGHLDFFPNGGQTMPGCGSNIITRLLDIEELWGGADNYLACNHLRSYKYYTESIRTPDAFVAFPSDTYEAFMKGTGFPCPSTGCPLMGYYAGFYGRGTLSGLPLYLNTGDVSPYARWRYKVTVKTSGTLSFMGDMKVTLHRLKRNSKEIAR
;
A
#
# COMPACT_ATOMS: atom_id res chain seq x y z
N LYS A 1 -37.35 3.69 -4.28
CA LYS A 1 -37.44 2.46 -3.45
C LYS A 1 -36.37 2.53 -2.38
N ASN A 2 -36.72 2.38 -1.11
CA ASN A 2 -35.77 2.18 -0.02
C ASN A 2 -35.69 0.66 0.21
N TYR A 3 -34.49 0.08 0.18
CA TYR A 3 -34.27 -1.37 0.29
C TYR A 3 -33.82 -1.81 1.69
N ASP A 4 -33.76 -0.88 2.65
CA ASP A 4 -33.29 -1.14 4.03
C ASP A 4 -31.90 -1.81 4.08
N TYR A 5 -31.04 -1.44 3.11
CA TYR A 5 -29.67 -1.94 3.04
C TYR A 5 -28.76 -1.05 3.88
N SER A 6 -28.23 -1.60 4.96
CA SER A 6 -27.37 -0.87 5.89
C SER A 6 -26.07 -0.39 5.21
N PRO A 7 -25.66 0.88 5.39
CA PRO A 7 -24.34 1.38 5.01
C PRO A 7 -23.17 0.58 5.60
N SER A 8 -23.39 -0.09 6.74
CA SER A 8 -22.38 -0.94 7.38
C SER A 8 -22.09 -2.24 6.60
N MET A 9 -22.76 -2.47 5.48
CA MET A 9 -22.47 -3.55 4.52
C MET A 9 -21.83 -3.02 3.23
N ILE A 10 -21.41 -1.75 3.20
CA ILE A 10 -20.82 -1.09 2.03
C ILE A 10 -19.31 -0.93 2.24
N HIS A 11 -18.57 -1.32 1.20
CA HIS A 11 -17.16 -1.00 1.03
C HIS A 11 -16.98 -0.22 -0.26
N ILE A 12 -16.47 1.00 -0.16
CA ILE A 12 -16.14 1.84 -1.32
C ILE A 12 -14.63 1.77 -1.58
N ILE A 13 -14.25 1.51 -2.83
CA ILE A 13 -12.84 1.50 -3.25
C ILE A 13 -12.67 2.64 -4.26
N GLY A 14 -11.81 3.60 -3.95
CA GLY A 14 -11.56 4.76 -4.81
C GLY A 14 -10.08 4.86 -5.17
N HIS A 15 -9.77 4.92 -6.47
CA HIS A 15 -8.40 5.15 -6.98
C HIS A 15 -8.22 6.60 -7.38
N SER A 16 -7.03 7.17 -7.13
CA SER A 16 -6.69 8.53 -7.53
C SER A 16 -7.70 9.55 -6.98
N LEU A 17 -8.24 10.42 -7.84
CA LEU A 17 -9.33 11.35 -7.53
C LEU A 17 -10.58 10.63 -6.97
N GLY A 18 -10.83 9.39 -7.41
CA GLY A 18 -11.91 8.55 -6.91
C GLY A 18 -11.80 8.22 -5.42
N ALA A 19 -10.62 8.28 -4.81
CA ALA A 19 -10.46 8.15 -3.37
C ALA A 19 -11.15 9.29 -2.61
N HIS A 20 -11.11 10.51 -3.14
CA HIS A 20 -11.81 11.66 -2.57
C HIS A 20 -13.30 11.63 -2.85
N VAL A 21 -13.72 11.10 -4.00
CA VAL A 21 -15.14 10.80 -4.26
C VAL A 21 -15.68 9.80 -3.23
N ALA A 22 -14.92 8.77 -2.89
CA ALA A 22 -15.28 7.81 -1.85
C ALA A 22 -15.38 8.47 -0.48
N GLY A 23 -14.42 9.33 -0.12
CA GLY A 23 -14.44 10.11 1.12
C GLY A 23 -15.67 11.02 1.21
N GLU A 24 -15.98 11.75 0.15
CA GLU A 24 -17.17 12.62 0.08
C GLU A 24 -18.48 11.84 0.22
N ALA A 25 -18.55 10.63 -0.36
CA ALA A 25 -19.69 9.75 -0.17
C ALA A 25 -19.83 9.31 1.30
N GLY A 26 -18.71 8.97 1.96
CA GLY A 26 -18.66 8.62 3.37
C GLY A 26 -19.15 9.74 4.30
N LYS A 27 -18.69 10.98 4.08
CA LYS A 27 -19.16 12.16 4.83
C LYS A 27 -20.66 12.37 4.77
N ARG A 28 -21.26 12.09 3.61
CA ARG A 28 -22.70 12.29 3.36
C ARG A 28 -23.56 11.10 3.79
N VAL A 29 -22.96 9.92 3.96
CA VAL A 29 -23.66 8.68 4.32
C VAL A 29 -23.02 8.10 5.58
N PRO A 30 -23.54 8.45 6.77
CA PRO A 30 -23.03 7.92 8.03
C PRO A 30 -23.09 6.38 8.08
N GLY A 31 -22.06 5.76 8.67
CA GLY A 31 -22.01 4.32 8.92
C GLY A 31 -21.52 3.46 7.76
N ILE A 32 -20.87 4.04 6.74
CA ILE A 32 -20.13 3.26 5.74
C ILE A 32 -19.08 2.41 6.46
N ALA A 33 -19.09 1.10 6.22
CA ALA A 33 -18.21 0.18 6.95
C ALA A 33 -16.74 0.31 6.56
N ARG A 34 -16.45 0.55 5.27
CA ARG A 34 -15.07 0.63 4.79
C ARG A 34 -14.89 1.54 3.59
N ILE A 35 -13.82 2.32 3.60
CA ILE A 35 -13.28 2.97 2.41
C ILE A 35 -11.83 2.52 2.20
N SER A 36 -11.49 2.11 0.98
CA SER A 36 -10.09 1.90 0.57
C SER A 36 -9.65 2.97 -0.43
N GLY A 37 -8.67 3.79 -0.05
CA GLY A 37 -8.04 4.79 -0.90
C GLY A 37 -6.83 4.22 -1.64
N LEU A 38 -6.90 4.11 -2.96
CA LEU A 38 -5.82 3.58 -3.79
C LEU A 38 -5.06 4.74 -4.42
N ASP A 39 -3.93 5.08 -3.82
CA ASP A 39 -3.09 6.24 -4.13
C ASP A 39 -3.91 7.53 -4.28
N PRO A 40 -4.54 8.03 -3.20
CA PRO A 40 -5.37 9.24 -3.24
C PRO A 40 -4.63 10.41 -3.88
N ALA A 41 -5.31 11.17 -4.75
CA ALA A 41 -4.66 12.22 -5.53
C ALA A 41 -4.12 13.36 -4.64
N GLY A 42 -2.84 13.69 -4.79
CA GLY A 42 -2.18 14.79 -4.08
C GLY A 42 -2.61 16.18 -4.51
N PRO A 43 -2.57 16.52 -5.82
CA PRO A 43 -2.90 17.86 -6.31
C PRO A 43 -4.29 18.31 -5.86
N LEU A 44 -4.39 19.52 -5.30
CA LEU A 44 -5.62 20.14 -4.79
C LEU A 44 -6.23 19.53 -3.50
N PHE A 45 -5.73 18.38 -3.01
CA PHE A 45 -6.26 17.73 -1.79
C PHE A 45 -5.22 17.61 -0.66
N GLN A 46 -3.94 17.52 -0.99
CA GLN A 46 -2.91 17.40 0.05
C GLN A 46 -2.88 18.63 0.97
N ASN A 47 -2.82 18.38 2.28
CA ASN A 47 -2.84 19.40 3.34
C ASN A 47 -4.12 20.25 3.39
N THR A 48 -5.19 19.88 2.69
CA THR A 48 -6.50 20.52 2.89
C THR A 48 -7.15 20.02 4.18
N PRO A 49 -8.13 20.75 4.71
CA PRO A 49 -8.97 20.26 5.80
C PRO A 49 -9.65 18.91 5.46
N PRO A 50 -9.92 18.04 6.46
CA PRO A 50 -10.58 16.75 6.26
C PRO A 50 -11.87 16.81 5.43
N GLU A 51 -12.59 17.92 5.50
CA GLU A 51 -13.85 18.16 4.78
C GLU A 51 -13.70 18.11 3.26
N VAL A 52 -12.50 18.31 2.72
CA VAL A 52 -12.24 18.42 1.27
C VAL A 52 -11.62 17.15 0.69
N ARG A 53 -11.08 16.26 1.52
CA ARG A 53 -10.26 15.11 1.10
C ARG A 53 -10.73 13.81 1.75
N LEU A 54 -10.08 12.69 1.41
CA LEU A 54 -10.27 11.44 2.15
C LEU A 54 -9.67 11.60 3.56
N ASP A 55 -10.37 11.10 4.56
CA ASP A 55 -9.97 11.18 5.97
C ASP A 55 -10.46 9.95 6.75
N PRO A 56 -9.80 9.54 7.87
CA PRO A 56 -10.26 8.41 8.66
C PRO A 56 -11.70 8.53 9.17
N THR A 57 -12.21 9.76 9.30
CA THR A 57 -13.59 10.02 9.75
C THR A 57 -14.68 9.66 8.73
N ASP A 58 -14.30 9.37 7.48
CA ASP A 58 -15.26 9.14 6.38
C ASP A 58 -15.94 7.76 6.41
N ALA A 59 -15.42 6.80 7.20
CA ALA A 59 -16.00 5.47 7.36
C ALA A 59 -15.57 4.85 8.69
N ASP A 60 -16.25 3.77 9.11
CA ASP A 60 -15.88 3.00 10.30
C ASP A 60 -14.44 2.44 10.22
N PHE A 61 -13.95 2.25 9.00
CA PHE A 61 -12.58 1.86 8.72
C PHE A 61 -12.11 2.43 7.38
N VAL A 62 -10.92 2.98 7.36
CA VAL A 62 -10.31 3.57 6.16
C VAL A 62 -8.91 3.01 6.04
N ASP A 63 -8.58 2.45 4.88
CA ASP A 63 -7.24 1.99 4.57
C ASP A 63 -6.73 2.61 3.27
N ALA A 64 -5.47 3.04 3.24
CA ALA A 64 -4.89 3.71 2.09
C ALA A 64 -3.60 3.01 1.61
N ILE A 65 -3.43 2.90 0.29
CA ILE A 65 -2.22 2.38 -0.34
C ILE A 65 -1.55 3.51 -1.09
N HIS A 66 -0.33 3.88 -0.69
CA HIS A 66 0.45 4.98 -1.24
C HIS A 66 1.54 4.45 -2.17
N THR A 67 1.51 4.83 -3.45
CA THR A 67 2.44 4.32 -4.47
C THR A 67 3.13 5.39 -5.28
N ASP A 68 2.67 6.64 -5.24
CA ASP A 68 3.27 7.75 -5.99
C ASP A 68 3.35 9.05 -5.17
N THR A 69 3.87 8.97 -3.95
CA THR A 69 3.90 10.08 -2.99
C THR A 69 5.00 11.12 -3.22
N SER A 70 5.71 11.03 -4.35
CA SER A 70 6.72 12.02 -4.70
C SER A 70 6.07 13.42 -4.84
N PRO A 71 6.81 14.51 -4.60
CA PRO A 71 6.28 15.84 -4.88
C PRO A 71 5.88 15.99 -6.35
N LEU A 72 4.72 16.62 -6.61
CA LEU A 72 4.25 16.91 -7.97
C LEU A 72 5.32 17.63 -8.81
N ILE A 73 6.02 18.59 -8.22
CA ILE A 73 7.15 19.27 -8.85
C ILE A 73 8.40 19.02 -7.98
N PRO A 74 9.51 18.53 -8.55
CA PRO A 74 9.76 18.25 -9.97
C PRO A 74 9.55 16.78 -10.37
N LYS A 75 9.05 15.92 -9.46
CA LYS A 75 9.03 14.46 -9.64
C LYS A 75 7.71 13.90 -10.20
N ILE A 76 6.69 14.73 -10.41
CA ILE A 76 5.38 14.34 -10.97
C ILE A 76 4.74 13.19 -10.18
N GLY A 77 4.86 13.23 -8.85
CA GLY A 77 4.08 12.31 -8.03
C GLY A 77 2.63 12.79 -7.94
N LEU A 78 1.70 11.89 -8.24
CA LEU A 78 0.27 12.18 -8.28
C LEU A 78 -0.43 11.79 -6.97
N GLY A 79 0.20 11.01 -6.10
CA GLY A 79 -0.37 10.53 -4.85
C GLY A 79 -0.08 11.45 -3.64
N MET A 80 -0.95 11.40 -2.63
CA MET A 80 -0.73 12.06 -1.34
C MET A 80 0.36 11.36 -0.53
N ALA A 81 1.30 12.13 0.02
CA ALA A 81 2.25 11.66 1.04
C ALA A 81 1.66 11.67 2.46
N GLN A 82 0.65 12.50 2.69
CA GLN A 82 -0.08 12.60 3.95
C GLN A 82 -0.90 11.33 4.21
N SER A 83 -0.86 10.81 5.43
CA SER A 83 -1.74 9.74 5.91
C SER A 83 -3.20 10.19 5.92
N VAL A 84 -4.08 9.34 5.39
CA VAL A 84 -5.53 9.60 5.27
C VAL A 84 -6.39 8.43 5.77
N GLY A 85 -5.76 7.32 6.18
CA GLY A 85 -6.44 6.14 6.68
C GLY A 85 -6.29 5.92 8.18
N HIS A 86 -7.04 4.95 8.68
CA HIS A 86 -6.71 4.28 9.93
C HIS A 86 -5.43 3.43 9.76
N LEU A 87 -5.26 2.84 8.56
CA LEU A 87 -4.02 2.17 8.14
C LEU A 87 -3.53 2.79 6.83
N ASP A 88 -2.29 3.25 6.81
CA ASP A 88 -1.64 3.79 5.61
C ASP A 88 -0.44 2.91 5.24
N PHE A 89 -0.52 2.29 4.07
CA PHE A 89 0.49 1.37 3.54
C PHE A 89 1.36 2.07 2.51
N PHE A 90 2.69 1.97 2.69
CA PHE A 90 3.71 2.54 1.82
C PHE A 90 4.58 1.42 1.22
N PRO A 91 4.03 0.59 0.31
CA PRO A 91 4.80 -0.44 -0.36
C PRO A 91 6.02 0.17 -1.05
N ASN A 92 7.20 -0.43 -0.86
CA ASN A 92 8.48 0.04 -1.42
C ASN A 92 8.82 1.49 -1.06
N GLY A 93 8.32 1.98 0.09
CA GLY A 93 8.51 3.35 0.55
C GLY A 93 7.51 4.36 -0.05
N GLY A 94 6.60 3.92 -0.93
CA GLY A 94 5.49 4.72 -1.42
C GLY A 94 5.78 5.75 -2.51
N GLN A 95 7.05 5.96 -2.89
CA GLN A 95 7.43 6.99 -3.88
C GLN A 95 7.74 6.43 -5.27
N THR A 96 8.38 5.26 -5.34
CA THR A 96 8.86 4.69 -6.61
C THR A 96 8.71 3.19 -6.55
N MET A 97 7.84 2.67 -7.39
CA MET A 97 7.49 1.26 -7.41
C MET A 97 8.46 0.48 -8.29
N PRO A 98 8.90 -0.72 -7.87
CA PRO A 98 9.71 -1.58 -8.70
C PRO A 98 9.03 -1.85 -10.05
N GLY A 99 9.80 -1.82 -11.14
CA GLY A 99 9.30 -2.02 -12.50
C GLY A 99 8.53 -0.83 -13.09
N CYS A 100 8.43 0.29 -12.38
CA CYS A 100 8.08 1.58 -12.96
C CYS A 100 9.37 2.34 -13.28
N GLY A 101 9.44 2.93 -14.49
CA GLY A 101 10.54 3.81 -14.82
C GLY A 101 10.47 5.11 -14.03
N SER A 102 11.60 5.79 -13.86
CA SER A 102 11.66 7.06 -13.15
C SER A 102 10.79 8.10 -13.84
N ASN A 103 9.93 8.79 -13.09
CA ASN A 103 9.15 9.92 -13.59
C ASN A 103 10.11 10.95 -14.22
N ILE A 104 9.79 11.43 -15.42
CA ILE A 104 10.62 12.40 -16.14
C ILE A 104 10.62 13.72 -15.34
N ILE A 105 11.79 14.32 -15.12
CA ILE A 105 11.91 15.62 -14.46
C ILE A 105 11.39 16.69 -15.41
N THR A 106 10.13 17.10 -15.24
CA THR A 106 9.53 18.15 -16.07
C THR A 106 9.34 19.41 -15.24
N ARG A 107 9.94 20.52 -15.69
CA ARG A 107 9.85 21.84 -15.03
C ARG A 107 8.63 22.67 -15.46
N LEU A 108 7.91 22.22 -16.48
CA LEU A 108 6.73 22.86 -17.04
C LEU A 108 5.60 21.81 -17.04
N LEU A 109 4.77 21.82 -16.00
CA LEU A 109 3.60 20.95 -15.94
C LEU A 109 2.37 21.78 -16.22
N ASP A 110 1.70 21.50 -17.32
CA ASP A 110 0.28 21.76 -17.45
C ASP A 110 -0.45 20.57 -16.82
N ILE A 111 -1.15 20.83 -15.72
CA ILE A 111 -1.88 19.79 -14.99
C ILE A 111 -2.99 19.22 -15.89
N GLU A 112 -3.63 20.03 -16.74
CA GLU A 112 -4.70 19.57 -17.63
C GLU A 112 -4.19 18.55 -18.67
N GLU A 113 -2.95 18.71 -19.14
CA GLU A 113 -2.32 17.81 -20.11
C GLU A 113 -1.99 16.43 -19.49
N LEU A 114 -1.66 16.38 -18.20
CA LEU A 114 -1.45 15.11 -17.46
C LEU A 114 -2.74 14.28 -17.39
N TRP A 115 -3.91 14.92 -17.26
CA TRP A 115 -5.21 14.25 -17.24
C TRP A 115 -5.74 13.92 -18.64
N GLY A 116 -5.19 14.55 -19.69
CA GLY A 116 -5.54 14.33 -21.10
C GLY A 116 -5.12 12.99 -21.68
N GLY A 117 -4.47 12.11 -20.90
CA GLY A 117 -4.19 10.72 -21.27
C GLY A 117 -2.98 10.52 -22.18
N ALA A 118 -2.11 11.52 -22.32
CA ALA A 118 -0.98 11.47 -23.26
C ALA A 118 0.12 10.46 -22.87
N ASP A 119 0.35 10.17 -21.58
CA ASP A 119 1.51 9.37 -21.18
C ASP A 119 1.26 8.31 -20.08
N ASN A 120 0.91 7.09 -20.51
CA ASN A 120 0.79 5.89 -19.66
C ASN A 120 2.06 5.55 -18.86
N TYR A 121 3.23 6.06 -19.26
CA TYR A 121 4.51 5.81 -18.57
C TYR A 121 4.61 6.60 -17.26
N LEU A 122 4.15 7.85 -17.23
CA LEU A 122 4.22 8.70 -16.03
C LEU A 122 3.26 8.24 -14.93
N ALA A 123 2.15 7.59 -15.30
CA ALA A 123 1.18 7.09 -14.33
C ALA A 123 1.59 5.75 -13.69
N CYS A 124 2.71 5.11 -14.07
CA CYS A 124 3.01 3.74 -13.64
C CYS A 124 2.98 3.58 -12.11
N ASN A 125 3.66 4.47 -11.38
CA ASN A 125 3.66 4.46 -9.91
C ASN A 125 2.23 4.61 -9.38
N HIS A 126 1.49 5.58 -9.90
CA HIS A 126 0.13 5.87 -9.49
C HIS A 126 -0.86 4.71 -9.71
N LEU A 127 -0.67 3.94 -10.78
CA LEU A 127 -1.49 2.78 -11.12
C LEU A 127 -1.13 1.52 -10.31
N ARG A 128 -0.03 1.51 -9.54
CA ARG A 128 0.39 0.32 -8.79
C ARG A 128 -0.50 0.02 -7.60
N SER A 129 -1.09 1.02 -6.99
CA SER A 129 -2.00 0.86 -5.84
C SER A 129 -3.14 -0.13 -6.15
N TYR A 130 -3.88 0.05 -7.24
CA TYR A 130 -4.95 -0.90 -7.61
C TYR A 130 -4.42 -2.23 -8.13
N LYS A 131 -3.23 -2.27 -8.73
CA LYS A 131 -2.61 -3.54 -9.16
C LYS A 131 -2.26 -4.42 -7.96
N TYR A 132 -1.67 -3.84 -6.92
CA TYR A 132 -1.40 -4.54 -5.67
C TYR A 132 -2.69 -4.93 -4.95
N TYR A 133 -3.67 -4.01 -4.88
CA TYR A 133 -4.98 -4.32 -4.31
C TYR A 133 -5.63 -5.53 -5.01
N THR A 134 -5.65 -5.53 -6.34
CA THR A 134 -6.24 -6.60 -7.16
C THR A 134 -5.56 -7.94 -6.87
N GLU A 135 -4.23 -7.98 -6.78
CA GLU A 135 -3.50 -9.21 -6.48
C GLU A 135 -3.75 -9.69 -5.04
N SER A 136 -3.84 -8.76 -4.08
CA SER A 136 -4.08 -9.07 -2.67
C SER A 136 -5.35 -9.88 -2.41
N ILE A 137 -6.37 -9.76 -3.27
CA ILE A 137 -7.61 -10.55 -3.21
C ILE A 137 -7.31 -12.05 -3.32
N ARG A 138 -6.30 -12.43 -4.10
CA ARG A 138 -5.94 -13.83 -4.39
C ARG A 138 -4.76 -14.36 -3.58
N THR A 139 -4.08 -13.51 -2.81
CA THR A 139 -2.88 -13.86 -2.05
C THR A 139 -3.01 -13.41 -0.59
N PRO A 140 -3.78 -14.14 0.24
CA PRO A 140 -4.15 -13.73 1.61
C PRO A 140 -3.00 -13.74 2.63
N ASP A 141 -1.76 -14.03 2.22
CA ASP A 141 -0.60 -14.19 3.11
C ASP A 141 0.67 -13.44 2.66
N ALA A 142 0.64 -12.75 1.52
CA ALA A 142 1.85 -12.19 0.91
C ALA A 142 2.08 -10.70 1.24
N PHE A 143 1.04 -9.89 1.30
CA PHE A 143 1.19 -8.44 1.45
C PHE A 143 1.29 -7.99 2.92
N VAL A 144 2.14 -8.68 3.70
CA VAL A 144 2.35 -8.40 5.13
C VAL A 144 3.08 -7.09 5.31
N ALA A 145 2.45 -6.14 6.00
CA ALA A 145 3.01 -4.82 6.25
C ALA A 145 3.46 -4.66 7.71
N PHE A 146 4.61 -4.01 7.89
CA PHE A 146 5.29 -3.88 9.18
C PHE A 146 5.29 -2.42 9.62
N PRO A 147 4.93 -2.11 10.88
CA PRO A 147 5.00 -0.75 11.40
C PRO A 147 6.47 -0.31 11.54
N SER A 148 6.76 0.90 11.07
CA SER A 148 8.09 1.53 11.20
C SER A 148 7.95 3.04 11.04
N ASP A 149 8.84 3.82 11.66
CA ASP A 149 8.80 5.29 11.55
C ASP A 149 9.17 5.77 10.15
N THR A 150 10.17 5.11 9.53
CA THR A 150 10.60 5.39 8.15
C THR A 150 10.83 4.13 7.36
N TYR A 151 10.87 4.28 6.04
CA TYR A 151 11.21 3.19 5.13
C TYR A 151 12.66 2.72 5.30
N GLU A 152 13.61 3.61 5.60
CA GLU A 152 15.01 3.26 5.85
C GLU A 152 15.16 2.39 7.10
N ALA A 153 14.43 2.70 8.17
CA ALA A 153 14.38 1.88 9.38
C ALA A 153 13.77 0.51 9.09
N PHE A 154 12.69 0.47 8.31
CA PHE A 154 12.09 -0.78 7.84
C PHE A 154 13.09 -1.62 7.03
N MET A 155 13.89 -1.01 6.15
CA MET A 155 14.92 -1.71 5.37
C MET A 155 16.02 -2.29 6.26
N LYS A 156 16.34 -1.63 7.38
CA LYS A 156 17.27 -2.15 8.41
C LYS A 156 16.66 -3.24 9.31
N GLY A 157 15.38 -3.53 9.16
CA GLY A 157 14.68 -4.63 9.85
C GLY A 157 13.78 -4.20 11.00
N THR A 158 13.54 -2.89 11.19
CA THR A 158 12.55 -2.41 12.16
C THR A 158 11.15 -2.96 11.83
N GLY A 159 10.39 -3.29 12.87
CA GLY A 159 9.04 -3.85 12.76
C GLY A 159 8.99 -5.35 12.50
N PHE A 160 10.13 -6.03 12.27
CA PHE A 160 10.20 -7.48 12.03
C PHE A 160 10.68 -8.25 13.28
N PRO A 161 10.09 -9.42 13.61
CA PRO A 161 8.90 -10.02 12.99
C PRO A 161 7.62 -9.29 13.40
N CYS A 162 6.48 -9.71 12.85
CA CYS A 162 5.19 -9.21 13.32
C CYS A 162 5.03 -9.36 14.84
N PRO A 163 4.37 -8.41 15.51
CA PRO A 163 4.04 -8.54 16.91
C PRO A 163 3.09 -9.73 17.14
N SER A 164 2.87 -10.10 18.40
CA SER A 164 1.97 -11.22 18.76
C SER A 164 0.53 -11.02 18.29
N THR A 165 0.11 -9.77 18.08
CA THR A 165 -1.19 -9.39 17.50
C THR A 165 -1.28 -9.61 15.99
N GLY A 166 -0.18 -10.02 15.34
CA GLY A 166 -0.06 -10.12 13.89
C GLY A 166 0.26 -8.78 13.22
N CYS A 167 0.45 -8.83 11.91
CA CYS A 167 0.60 -7.64 11.07
C CYS A 167 -0.63 -7.45 10.19
N PRO A 168 -0.98 -6.21 9.83
CA PRO A 168 -1.98 -5.96 8.81
C PRO A 168 -1.49 -6.42 7.43
N LEU A 169 -2.43 -6.92 6.64
CA LEU A 169 -2.22 -7.23 5.23
C LEU A 169 -2.64 -6.02 4.40
N MET A 170 -1.76 -5.50 3.56
CA MET A 170 -2.11 -4.44 2.62
C MET A 170 -3.14 -4.97 1.61
N GLY A 171 -4.18 -4.17 1.33
CA GLY A 171 -5.20 -4.46 0.32
C GLY A 171 -6.47 -5.09 0.88
N TYR A 172 -7.04 -6.06 0.17
CA TYR A 172 -8.38 -6.59 0.43
C TYR A 172 -8.56 -7.05 1.89
N TYR A 173 -7.55 -7.68 2.46
CA TYR A 173 -7.64 -8.25 3.81
C TYR A 173 -7.36 -7.25 4.96
N ALA A 174 -7.06 -5.98 4.67
CA ALA A 174 -6.78 -4.98 5.71
C ALA A 174 -7.94 -4.79 6.69
N GLY A 175 -9.19 -4.87 6.20
CA GLY A 175 -10.40 -4.71 7.03
C GLY A 175 -10.63 -5.83 8.06
N PHE A 176 -9.88 -6.93 8.00
CA PHE A 176 -9.93 -8.01 8.99
C PHE A 176 -8.86 -7.87 10.08
N TYR A 177 -8.00 -6.86 10.00
CA TYR A 177 -7.03 -6.57 11.05
C TYR A 177 -7.74 -5.97 12.27
N GLY A 178 -7.38 -6.44 13.47
CA GLY A 178 -8.00 -5.99 14.72
C GLY A 178 -7.88 -4.47 14.88
N ARG A 179 -9.02 -3.78 15.05
CA ARG A 179 -9.06 -2.32 15.27
C ARG A 179 -8.34 -2.00 16.58
N GLY A 180 -7.30 -1.16 16.55
CA GLY A 180 -6.84 -0.45 17.76
C GLY A 180 -5.37 -0.43 18.13
N THR A 181 -4.44 -1.08 17.41
CA THR A 181 -3.01 -1.10 17.85
C THR A 181 -2.02 -0.32 16.99
N LEU A 182 -2.35 -0.01 15.72
CA LEU A 182 -1.39 0.59 14.76
C LEU A 182 -1.91 1.87 14.09
N SER A 183 -2.99 2.46 14.62
CA SER A 183 -3.58 3.66 14.02
C SER A 183 -2.58 4.80 14.00
N GLY A 184 -2.33 5.38 12.82
CA GLY A 184 -1.46 6.53 12.63
C GLY A 184 0.04 6.24 12.49
N LEU A 185 0.48 4.98 12.53
CA LEU A 185 1.86 4.60 12.19
C LEU A 185 1.96 4.18 10.71
N PRO A 186 2.97 4.65 9.96
CA PRO A 186 3.21 4.16 8.60
C PRO A 186 3.50 2.67 8.57
N LEU A 187 2.90 1.97 7.62
CA LEU A 187 3.07 0.54 7.41
C LEU A 187 3.87 0.30 6.14
N TYR A 188 5.00 -0.40 6.24
CA TYR A 188 5.89 -0.66 5.11
C TYR A 188 5.95 -2.14 4.75
N LEU A 189 6.12 -2.40 3.46
CA LEU A 189 6.34 -3.72 2.88
C LEU A 189 7.09 -3.56 1.56
N ASN A 190 7.60 -4.66 1.00
CA ASN A 190 8.15 -4.68 -0.35
C ASN A 190 7.32 -5.57 -1.26
N THR A 191 7.25 -5.20 -2.53
CA THR A 191 6.58 -5.97 -3.58
C THR A 191 7.53 -6.28 -4.72
N GLY A 192 7.13 -7.19 -5.60
CA GLY A 192 7.77 -7.41 -6.88
C GLY A 192 7.62 -6.25 -7.85
N ASP A 193 8.48 -6.26 -8.87
CA ASP A 193 8.47 -5.37 -10.03
C ASP A 193 7.44 -5.78 -11.08
N VAL A 194 7.21 -7.08 -11.25
CA VAL A 194 6.17 -7.64 -12.13
C VAL A 194 5.28 -8.62 -11.36
N SER A 195 4.05 -8.84 -11.85
CA SER A 195 3.14 -9.80 -11.23
C SER A 195 3.68 -11.22 -11.38
N PRO A 196 3.62 -12.08 -10.34
CA PRO A 196 3.08 -11.80 -9.01
C PRO A 196 3.96 -10.84 -8.19
N TYR A 197 3.34 -9.77 -7.68
CA TYR A 197 3.94 -8.76 -6.82
C TYR A 197 4.12 -9.22 -5.37
N ALA A 198 3.36 -10.22 -4.94
CA ALA A 198 3.42 -10.87 -3.64
C ALA A 198 4.86 -11.21 -3.19
N ARG A 199 5.25 -10.87 -1.94
CA ARG A 199 6.57 -11.18 -1.36
C ARG A 199 6.45 -11.57 0.10
N TRP A 200 7.24 -12.54 0.56
CA TRP A 200 7.30 -12.93 1.97
C TRP A 200 8.65 -12.53 2.57
N ARG A 201 8.63 -11.83 3.71
CA ARG A 201 9.85 -11.34 4.36
C ARG A 201 10.43 -12.37 5.33
N TYR A 202 11.75 -12.58 5.25
CA TYR A 202 12.50 -13.47 6.15
C TYR A 202 13.71 -12.76 6.74
N LYS A 203 14.07 -13.08 8.00
CA LYS A 203 15.35 -12.71 8.63
C LYS A 203 16.21 -13.95 8.74
N VAL A 204 17.38 -13.92 8.12
CA VAL A 204 18.35 -15.03 8.12
C VAL A 204 19.61 -14.59 8.84
N THR A 205 20.01 -15.36 9.86
CA THR A 205 21.29 -15.18 10.55
C THR A 205 22.21 -16.32 10.14
N VAL A 206 23.35 -15.99 9.52
CA VAL A 206 24.35 -16.98 9.13
C VAL A 206 25.54 -16.93 10.07
N LYS A 207 25.88 -18.07 10.68
CA LYS A 207 27.11 -18.26 11.43
C LYS A 207 28.13 -18.95 10.53
N THR A 208 29.24 -18.28 10.24
CA THR A 208 30.33 -18.83 9.43
C THR A 208 31.29 -19.65 10.27
N SER A 209 31.89 -20.68 9.67
CA SER A 209 32.96 -21.49 10.26
C SER A 209 34.02 -21.77 9.21
N GLY A 210 35.29 -21.72 9.59
CA GLY A 210 36.42 -21.98 8.70
C GLY A 210 37.74 -21.57 9.36
N THR A 211 38.86 -22.06 8.83
CA THR A 211 40.21 -21.75 9.31
C THR A 211 40.87 -20.60 8.54
N LEU A 212 40.28 -20.18 7.42
CA LEU A 212 40.80 -19.13 6.54
C LEU A 212 39.76 -18.01 6.40
N SER A 213 40.23 -16.77 6.42
CA SER A 213 39.43 -15.59 6.09
C SER A 213 39.31 -15.43 4.58
N PHE A 214 38.11 -15.11 4.08
CA PHE A 214 37.88 -14.80 2.67
C PHE A 214 37.01 -13.54 2.51
N MET A 215 37.07 -12.93 1.33
CA MET A 215 36.25 -11.79 0.93
C MET A 215 35.35 -12.22 -0.24
N GLY A 216 34.05 -12.00 -0.12
CA GLY A 216 33.08 -12.33 -1.17
C GLY A 216 31.63 -12.25 -0.70
N ASP A 217 30.71 -12.54 -1.61
CA ASP A 217 29.27 -12.52 -1.34
C ASP A 217 28.76 -13.88 -0.84
N MET A 218 27.86 -13.83 0.14
CA MET A 218 27.17 -15.01 0.65
C MET A 218 25.74 -15.05 0.14
N LYS A 219 25.34 -16.17 -0.46
CA LYS A 219 23.96 -16.41 -0.92
C LYS A 219 23.33 -17.51 -0.08
N VAL A 220 22.09 -17.29 0.35
CA VAL A 220 21.29 -18.28 1.08
C VAL A 220 20.01 -18.55 0.30
N THR A 221 19.67 -19.83 0.11
CA THR A 221 18.42 -20.26 -0.52
C THR A 221 17.59 -21.05 0.49
N LEU A 222 16.34 -20.63 0.69
CA LEU A 222 15.41 -21.32 1.58
C LEU A 222 14.62 -22.38 0.77
N HIS A 223 14.77 -23.65 1.13
CA HIS A 223 14.00 -24.74 0.54
C HIS A 223 12.84 -25.11 1.47
N ARG A 224 11.60 -24.93 1.01
CA ARG A 224 10.43 -25.46 1.72
C ARG A 224 10.38 -26.96 1.50
N LEU A 225 10.42 -27.75 2.57
CA LEU A 225 10.07 -29.17 2.51
C LEU A 225 8.59 -29.26 2.09
N LYS A 226 8.30 -29.84 0.91
CA LYS A 226 6.94 -30.26 0.57
C LYS A 226 6.49 -31.25 1.64
N ARG A 227 5.70 -30.81 2.62
CA ARG A 227 4.85 -31.75 3.36
C ARG A 227 3.84 -32.25 2.34
N ASN A 228 3.80 -33.57 2.16
CA ASN A 228 2.95 -34.29 1.21
C ASN A 228 1.61 -33.59 0.99
N SER A 229 1.33 -33.28 -0.27
CA SER A 229 0.02 -32.96 -0.78
C SER A 229 -0.96 -34.04 -0.33
N LYS A 230 -1.81 -33.72 0.64
CA LYS A 230 -3.20 -34.17 0.52
C LYS A 230 -3.87 -33.17 -0.40
N GLU A 231 -4.20 -33.63 -1.60
CA GLU A 231 -5.36 -33.11 -2.31
C GLU A 231 -6.48 -32.89 -1.30
N ILE A 232 -6.86 -31.64 -1.11
CA ILE A 232 -8.23 -31.33 -0.73
C ILE A 232 -8.79 -30.67 -1.96
N ALA A 233 -9.39 -31.52 -2.80
CA ALA A 233 -10.44 -31.08 -3.69
C ALA A 233 -11.49 -30.35 -2.85
N ARG A 234 -11.78 -29.10 -3.24
CA ARG A 234 -13.11 -28.48 -3.30
C ARG A 234 -13.00 -27.08 -3.89
#